data_AF-A0A351SHN4-F1
#
_entry.id   AF-A0A351SHN4-F1
#
_cell.length_a   1.000
_cell.length_b   1.000
_cell.length_c   1.000
_cell.angle_alpha   90.00
_cell.angle_beta   90.00
_cell.angle_gamma   90.00
#
_symmetry.space_group_name_H-M   'P 1'
#
loop_
_entity.id
_entity.type
_entity.pdbx_description
1 polymer ?
#
loop_
_entity_poly.entity_id
_entity_poly.type
_entity_poly.pdbx_seq_one_letter_code
_entity_poly.pdbx_strand_id
1 'polypeptide(L)'
;MQNRRLTDLRNIGKKIASRLNEIGIFTEDDLRCSGPALTHQKLKAQYPDETLPVCYYLYAFEGALCDRHWNEIGDSRKQALLTETGLINT
;
A
#
# COMPACT_ATOMS: atom_id res chain seq x y z
N MET A 1 -15.90 6.05 10.39
CA MET A 1 -15.10 6.36 9.18
C MET A 1 -15.89 5.87 7.98
N GLN A 2 -15.84 6.58 6.85
CA GLN A 2 -16.52 6.14 5.64
C GLN A 2 -15.67 5.06 4.98
N ASN A 3 -16.23 3.87 4.74
CA ASN A 3 -15.51 2.82 4.01
C ASN A 3 -15.53 3.15 2.51
N ARG A 4 -14.49 3.85 2.05
CA ARG A 4 -14.39 4.34 0.67
C ARG A 4 -13.95 3.23 -0.29
N ARG A 5 -14.26 3.41 -1.57
CA ARG A 5 -13.68 2.56 -2.63
C ARG A 5 -12.19 2.88 -2.78
N LEU A 6 -11.40 1.90 -3.15
CA LEU A 6 -9.96 2.07 -3.35
C LEU A 6 -9.59 3.21 -4.32
N THR A 7 -10.33 3.38 -5.41
CA THR A 7 -10.06 4.45 -6.39
C THR A 7 -10.44 5.85 -5.91
N ASP A 8 -11.16 5.96 -4.79
CA ASP A 8 -11.47 7.24 -4.15
C ASP A 8 -10.36 7.63 -3.14
N LEU A 9 -9.41 6.72 -2.87
CA LEU A 9 -8.29 6.96 -1.98
C LEU A 9 -7.14 7.66 -2.72
N ARG A 10 -6.48 8.58 -2.02
CA ARG A 10 -5.29 9.24 -2.52
C ARG A 10 -4.21 8.20 -2.88
N ASN A 11 -3.47 8.44 -3.97
CA ASN A 11 -2.41 7.59 -4.51
C ASN A 11 -2.88 6.25 -5.14
N ILE A 12 -4.17 5.88 -5.07
CA ILE A 12 -4.65 4.60 -5.59
C ILE A 12 -5.45 4.84 -6.88
N GLY A 13 -4.76 4.70 -8.01
CA GLY A 13 -5.39 4.68 -9.33
C GLY A 13 -6.00 3.32 -9.69
N LYS A 14 -6.77 3.27 -10.78
CA LYS A 14 -7.47 2.06 -11.26
C LYS A 14 -6.59 0.81 -11.34
N LYS A 15 -5.34 0.96 -11.82
CA LYS A 15 -4.38 -0.16 -11.92
C LYS A 15 -4.06 -0.74 -10.53
N ILE A 16 -3.73 0.10 -9.57
CA ILE A 16 -3.38 -0.34 -8.21
C ILE A 16 -4.61 -0.94 -7.54
N ALA A 17 -5.79 -0.32 -7.69
CA ALA A 17 -7.04 -0.87 -7.18
C ALA A 17 -7.36 -2.27 -7.76
N SER A 18 -7.15 -2.48 -9.06
CA SER A 18 -7.30 -3.82 -9.67
C SER A 18 -6.40 -4.86 -9.00
N ARG A 19 -5.12 -4.53 -8.80
CA ARG A 19 -4.17 -5.44 -8.16
C ARG A 19 -4.52 -5.73 -6.70
N LEU A 20 -5.00 -4.72 -5.96
CA LEU A 20 -5.51 -4.91 -4.60
C LEU A 20 -6.70 -5.86 -4.57
N ASN A 21 -7.64 -5.72 -5.50
CA ASN A 21 -8.78 -6.62 -5.61
C ASN A 21 -8.35 -8.08 -5.89
N GLU A 22 -7.30 -8.27 -6.70
CA GLU A 22 -6.73 -9.60 -7.00
C GLU A 22 -6.18 -10.32 -5.75
N ILE A 23 -5.80 -9.58 -4.70
CA ILE A 23 -5.36 -10.13 -3.41
C ILE A 23 -6.40 -10.00 -2.30
N GLY A 24 -7.67 -9.77 -2.65
CA GLY A 24 -8.80 -9.76 -1.73
C GLY A 24 -8.97 -8.48 -0.91
N ILE A 25 -8.38 -7.36 -1.34
CA ILE A 25 -8.57 -6.04 -0.73
C ILE A 25 -9.47 -5.22 -1.65
N PHE A 26 -10.69 -4.91 -1.21
CA PHE A 26 -11.70 -4.26 -2.05
C PHE A 26 -12.04 -2.83 -1.61
N THR A 27 -11.75 -2.50 -0.34
CA THR A 27 -12.19 -1.28 0.31
C THR A 27 -11.10 -0.64 1.18
N GLU A 28 -11.33 0.59 1.62
CA GLU A 28 -10.43 1.27 2.57
C GLU A 28 -10.27 0.47 3.87
N ASP A 29 -11.36 -0.10 4.39
CA ASP A 29 -11.31 -0.90 5.61
C ASP A 29 -10.50 -2.18 5.42
N ASP A 30 -10.59 -2.84 4.26
CA ASP A 30 -9.75 -4.01 3.97
C ASP A 30 -8.26 -3.63 3.94
N LEU A 31 -7.94 -2.50 3.30
CA LEU A 31 -6.57 -1.99 3.23
C LEU A 31 -6.05 -1.61 4.62
N ARG A 32 -6.91 -1.03 5.47
CA ARG A 32 -6.60 -0.66 6.85
C ARG A 32 -6.38 -1.88 7.73
N CYS A 33 -7.23 -2.90 7.60
CA CYS A 33 -7.13 -4.17 8.31
C CYS A 33 -5.87 -4.94 7.92
N SER A 34 -5.53 -4.97 6.62
CA SER A 34 -4.30 -5.63 6.15
C SER A 34 -3.05 -4.81 6.49
N GLY A 35 -3.14 -3.48 6.44
CA GLY A 35 -2.02 -2.56 6.62
C GLY A 35 -1.10 -2.47 5.38
N PRO A 36 -0.32 -1.40 5.22
CA PRO A 36 0.51 -1.18 4.03
C PRO A 36 1.55 -2.27 3.78
N ALA A 37 2.28 -2.69 4.82
CA ALA A 37 3.40 -3.61 4.70
C ALA A 37 2.95 -5.02 4.24
N LEU A 38 1.97 -5.60 4.93
CA LEU A 38 1.43 -6.92 4.57
C LEU A 38 0.73 -6.88 3.21
N THR A 39 0.04 -5.79 2.88
CA THR A 39 -0.56 -5.60 1.55
C THR A 39 0.49 -5.61 0.46
N HIS A 40 1.59 -4.89 0.65
CA HIS A 40 2.72 -4.89 -0.27
C HIS A 40 3.35 -6.29 -0.40
N GLN A 41 3.54 -7.01 0.71
CA GLN A 41 4.05 -8.39 0.69
C GLN A 41 3.14 -9.35 -0.10
N LYS A 42 1.81 -9.26 0.09
CA LYS A 42 0.84 -10.04 -0.68
C LYS A 42 0.92 -9.75 -2.17
N LEU A 43 1.04 -8.47 -2.57
CA LEU A 43 1.23 -8.11 -3.97
C LEU A 43 2.55 -8.64 -4.53
N LYS A 44 3.66 -8.55 -3.78
CA LYS A 44 4.93 -9.16 -4.21
C LYS A 44 4.84 -10.67 -4.39
N ALA A 45 4.07 -11.36 -3.54
CA ALA A 45 3.84 -12.80 -3.69
C ALA A 45 2.97 -13.12 -4.92
N GLN A 46 2.00 -12.26 -5.25
CA GLN A 46 1.13 -12.40 -6.42
C GLN A 46 1.85 -12.11 -7.75
N TYR A 47 2.81 -11.17 -7.76
CA TYR A 47 3.58 -10.78 -8.95
C TYR A 47 5.09 -10.97 -8.72
N PRO A 48 5.59 -12.21 -8.61
CA PRO A 48 6.99 -12.48 -8.26
C PRO A 48 7.99 -11.97 -9.32
N ASP A 49 7.57 -11.92 -10.58
CA ASP A 49 8.40 -11.48 -11.72
C ASP A 49 8.33 -9.97 -11.98
N GLU A 50 7.49 -9.23 -11.25
CA GLU A 50 7.37 -7.78 -11.39
C GLU A 50 8.12 -7.03 -10.30
N THR A 51 8.88 -6.01 -10.72
CA THR A 51 9.32 -4.98 -9.78
C THR A 51 8.13 -4.10 -9.42
N LEU A 52 7.70 -4.15 -8.17
CA LEU A 52 6.68 -3.26 -7.60
C LEU A 52 7.38 -2.11 -6.87
N PRO A 53 7.46 -0.89 -7.44
CA PRO A 53 8.16 0.21 -6.80
C PRO A 53 7.50 0.59 -5.47
N VAL A 54 8.29 0.71 -4.41
CA VAL A 54 7.79 0.99 -3.05
C VAL A 54 6.98 2.29 -2.96
N CYS A 55 7.28 3.30 -3.78
CA CYS A 55 6.51 4.54 -3.83
C CYS A 55 5.07 4.35 -4.29
N TYR A 56 4.83 3.45 -5.25
CA TYR A 56 3.51 3.23 -5.85
C TYR A 56 2.69 2.15 -5.16
N TYR A 57 3.32 1.30 -4.34
CA TYR A 57 2.64 0.23 -3.64
C TYR A 57 2.74 0.42 -2.14
N LEU A 58 3.92 0.42 -1.53
CA LEU A 58 4.03 0.57 -0.07
C LEU A 58 3.62 1.97 0.45
N TYR A 59 4.27 3.02 -0.05
CA TYR A 59 4.04 4.39 0.43
C TYR A 59 2.69 4.94 -0.04
N ALA A 60 2.22 4.52 -1.22
CA ALA A 60 0.89 4.85 -1.70
C ALA A 60 -0.20 4.34 -0.74
N PHE A 61 -0.06 3.14 -0.18
CA PHE A 61 -1.03 2.59 0.78
C PHE A 61 -1.04 3.34 2.10
N GLU A 62 0.13 3.66 2.66
CA GLU A 62 0.22 4.51 3.85
C GLU A 62 -0.42 5.89 3.57
N GLY A 63 -0.06 6.51 2.44
CA GLY A 63 -0.61 7.80 2.05
C GLY A 63 -2.12 7.77 1.82
N ALA A 64 -2.65 6.66 1.29
CA ALA A 64 -4.09 6.44 1.14
C ALA A 64 -4.81 6.42 2.50
N LEU A 65 -4.25 5.69 3.48
CA LEU A 65 -4.84 5.53 4.82
C LEU A 65 -4.74 6.79 5.69
N CYS A 66 -3.76 7.65 5.41
CA CYS A 66 -3.53 8.92 6.10
C CYS A 66 -4.01 10.16 5.32
N ASP A 67 -4.60 9.96 4.14
CA ASP A 67 -4.96 11.02 3.18
C ASP A 67 -3.84 12.03 2.88
N ARG A 68 -2.63 11.51 2.62
CA ARG A 68 -1.44 12.28 2.24
C ARG A 68 -0.86 11.80 0.92
N HIS A 69 -0.29 12.71 0.14
CA HIS A 69 0.44 12.26 -1.04
C HIS A 69 1.67 11.46 -0.56
N TRP A 70 2.03 10.37 -1.24
CA TRP A 70 3.08 9.46 -0.75
C TRP A 70 4.44 10.16 -0.52
N ASN A 71 4.72 11.25 -1.25
CA ASN A 71 5.92 12.08 -1.06
C ASN A 71 5.95 12.79 0.30
N GLU A 72 4.79 13.12 0.89
CA GLU A 72 4.65 13.85 2.15
C GLU A 72 4.83 12.95 3.38
N ILE A 73 5.01 11.64 3.16
CA ILE A 73 5.33 10.70 4.23
C ILE A 73 6.79 10.91 4.63
N GLY A 74 7.01 11.21 5.92
CA GLY A 74 8.35 11.45 6.46
C GLY A 74 9.25 10.23 6.40
N ASP A 75 10.56 10.46 6.31
CA ASP A 75 11.56 9.41 6.09
C ASP A 75 11.57 8.36 7.21
N SER A 76 11.37 8.77 8.47
CA SER A 76 11.26 7.82 9.59
C SER A 76 10.10 6.83 9.42
N ARG A 77 8.95 7.28 8.88
CA ARG A 77 7.81 6.38 8.62
C ARG A 77 8.07 5.50 7.40
N LYS A 78 8.66 6.05 6.33
CA LYS A 78 9.07 5.25 5.16
C LYS A 78 10.04 4.14 5.56
N GLN A 79 11.01 4.45 6.41
CA GLN A 79 11.97 3.49 6.95
C GLN A 79 11.28 2.39 7.76
N ALA A 80 10.38 2.77 8.68
CA ALA A 80 9.60 1.80 9.46
C ALA A 80 8.80 0.85 8.56
N LEU A 81 8.10 1.38 7.54
CA LEU A 81 7.36 0.57 6.57
C LEU A 81 8.27 -0.42 5.83
N LEU A 82 9.46 0.00 5.40
CA LEU A 82 10.41 -0.90 4.75
C LEU A 82 10.87 -2.01 5.69
N THR A 83 11.16 -1.71 6.96
CA THR A 83 11.47 -2.71 7.99
C THR A 83 10.30 -3.67 8.20
N GLU A 84 9.07 -3.17 8.31
CA GLU A 84 7.85 -3.98 8.44
C GLU A 84 7.67 -4.94 7.25
N THR A 85 8.10 -4.56 6.04
CA THR A 85 8.05 -5.46 4.87
C THR A 85 9.15 -6.54 4.87
N GLY A 86 10.20 -6.39 5.69
CA GLY A 86 11.39 -7.23 5.64
C GLY A 86 12.31 -6.96 4.44
N LEU A 87 12.08 -5.89 3.67
CA LEU A 87 12.96 -5.50 2.56
C LEU A 87 14.32 -4.98 3.04
N ILE A 88 14.37 -4.50 4.28
CA ILE A 88 15.59 -4.05 4.93
C ILE A 88 15.63 -4.63 6.34
N ASN A 89 16.82 -5.02 6.77
CA ASN A 89 17.09 -5.39 8.15
C ASN A 89 17.76 -4.19 8.82
N THR A 90 17.21 -3.74 9.95
CA THR A 90 17.87 -2.80 10.87
C THR A 90 18.87 -3.51 11.75
#